data_AF-A0A5J6QVD5-F1
#
_entry.id   AF-A0A5J6QVD5-F1
#
_cell.length_a   1.000
_cell.length_b   1.000
_cell.length_c   1.000
_cell.angle_alpha   90.00
_cell.angle_beta   90.00
_cell.angle_gamma   90.00
#
_symmetry.space_group_name_H-M   'P 1'
#
loop_
_entity.id
_entity.type
_entity.pdbx_description
1 polymer ?
#
loop_
_entity_poly.entity_id
_entity_poly.type
_entity_poly.pdbx_seq_one_letter_code
_entity_poly.pdbx_strand_id
1 'polypeptide(L)'
;MTLSRPLLWPLAILLLVFARFTPAAELFYLGQKIPDIQRPWVSADYHQLLLALQKIDTTQVNALPRRSGEFTGPIYTRMVSEDNFKPQLNIYAPLELRQNEARDVLFQLKELMRLYFDFKAAQQPYGAEALGLMTYSMRQQAILFTLTVEFWMTLSEKEQTSQIRLQGLQETKAAAAMLTSSALDYLGLTRQFNREDLVLYSAELAKLLPELFVHLPADVRGQLLARVGELADKHQYSEVRGNMADLLPVLVGIQQDVDAQLARPAPAKPAQPALDLSVPPAASAK
;
A
#
# COMPACT_ATOMS: atom_id res chain seq x y z
N MET A 1 -48.43 3.32 36.85
CA MET A 1 -47.79 4.64 36.83
C MET A 1 -47.37 4.93 35.39
N THR A 2 -48.12 5.77 34.70
CA THR A 2 -47.91 6.11 33.29
C THR A 2 -46.97 7.31 33.20
N LEU A 3 -45.73 7.07 32.74
CA LEU A 3 -44.78 8.14 32.43
C LEU A 3 -45.37 9.00 31.31
N SER A 4 -45.60 10.27 31.62
CA SER A 4 -46.16 11.26 30.72
C SER A 4 -45.19 11.54 29.55
N ARG A 5 -45.74 11.56 28.32
CA ARG A 5 -45.03 11.73 27.04
C ARG A 5 -43.96 12.84 26.95
N PRO A 6 -44.01 13.99 27.65
CA PRO A 6 -42.96 15.01 27.51
C PRO A 6 -41.61 14.64 28.16
N LEU A 7 -41.54 13.60 29.02
CA LEU A 7 -40.28 13.14 29.64
C LEU A 7 -39.47 12.17 28.77
N LEU A 8 -40.04 11.65 27.68
CA LEU A 8 -39.38 10.65 26.83
C LEU A 8 -38.31 11.25 25.93
N TRP A 9 -38.50 12.49 25.49
CA TRP A 9 -37.55 13.20 24.62
C TRP A 9 -36.23 13.55 25.31
N PRO A 10 -36.20 14.16 26.50
CA PRO A 10 -34.94 14.42 27.20
C PRO A 10 -34.24 13.10 27.58
N LEU A 11 -34.98 12.05 27.93
CA LEU A 11 -34.42 10.73 28.20
C LEU A 11 -33.80 10.09 26.95
N ALA A 12 -34.45 10.19 25.78
CA ALA A 12 -33.93 9.70 24.51
C ALA A 12 -32.68 10.46 24.06
N ILE A 13 -32.65 11.79 24.25
CA ILE A 13 -31.47 12.60 23.97
C ILE A 13 -30.32 12.23 24.93
N LEU A 14 -30.62 12.05 26.22
CA LEU A 14 -29.63 11.63 27.21
C LEU A 14 -29.08 10.24 26.88
N LEU A 15 -29.93 9.29 26.51
CA LEU A 15 -29.52 7.95 26.05
C LEU A 15 -28.68 7.99 24.77
N LEU A 16 -29.02 8.85 23.80
CA LEU A 16 -28.21 9.03 22.59
C LEU A 16 -26.85 9.68 22.89
N VAL A 17 -26.79 10.60 23.85
CA VAL A 17 -25.53 11.22 24.29
C VAL A 17 -24.67 10.19 25.04
N PHE A 18 -25.24 9.39 25.95
CA PHE A 18 -24.51 8.34 26.65
C PHE A 18 -24.09 7.17 25.74
N ALA A 19 -24.92 6.80 24.76
CA ALA A 19 -24.57 5.76 23.78
C ALA A 19 -23.39 6.17 22.89
N ARG A 20 -23.21 7.49 22.63
CA ARG A 20 -22.04 8.02 21.90
C ARG A 20 -20.72 7.92 22.69
N PHE A 21 -20.79 7.70 23.99
CA PHE A 21 -19.62 7.48 24.86
C PHE A 21 -19.39 6.01 25.20
N THR A 22 -19.98 5.07 24.46
CA THR A 22 -19.55 3.68 24.57
C THR A 22 -18.11 3.59 24.07
N PRO A 23 -17.13 3.22 24.92
CA PRO A 23 -15.77 2.98 24.45
C PRO A 23 -15.83 1.89 23.39
N ALA A 24 -15.07 2.06 22.30
CA ALA A 24 -14.95 1.05 21.26
C ALA A 24 -14.72 -0.32 21.92
N ALA A 25 -15.59 -1.28 21.63
CA ALA A 25 -15.56 -2.59 22.28
C ALA A 25 -14.15 -3.17 22.11
N GLU A 26 -13.47 -3.46 23.23
CA GLU A 26 -12.16 -4.09 23.18
C GLU A 26 -12.32 -5.47 22.53
N LEU A 27 -11.75 -5.62 21.34
CA LEU A 27 -11.82 -6.86 20.59
C LEU A 27 -10.65 -7.77 20.98
N PHE A 28 -10.95 -9.03 21.27
CA PHE A 28 -9.94 -10.03 21.61
C PHE A 28 -10.00 -11.19 20.62
N TYR A 29 -8.83 -11.67 20.21
CA TYR A 29 -8.66 -12.89 19.45
C TYR A 29 -7.74 -13.83 20.22
N LEU A 30 -8.24 -15.00 20.59
CA LEU A 30 -7.50 -16.01 21.36
C LEU A 30 -6.80 -15.45 22.61
N GLY A 31 -7.51 -14.58 23.33
CA GLY A 31 -7.01 -13.93 24.54
C GLY A 31 -5.99 -12.81 24.33
N GLN A 32 -5.70 -12.43 23.08
CA GLN A 32 -4.89 -11.24 22.76
C GLN A 32 -5.78 -10.11 22.27
N LYS A 33 -5.53 -8.88 22.74
CA LYS A 33 -6.25 -7.70 22.31
C LYS A 33 -5.87 -7.36 20.88
N ILE A 34 -6.86 -7.23 20.00
CA ILE A 34 -6.65 -6.84 18.59
C ILE A 34 -7.33 -5.49 18.30
N PRO A 35 -6.95 -4.82 17.20
CA PRO A 35 -7.61 -3.59 16.79
C PRO A 35 -9.09 -3.83 16.42
N ASP A 36 -9.89 -2.79 16.55
CA ASP A 36 -11.29 -2.81 16.13
C ASP A 36 -11.40 -2.99 14.62
N ILE A 37 -12.07 -4.05 14.19
CA ILE A 37 -12.25 -4.40 12.77
C ILE A 37 -13.31 -3.56 12.06
N GLN A 38 -14.05 -2.70 12.78
CA GLN A 38 -15.12 -1.88 12.23
C GLN A 38 -14.65 -0.51 11.72
N ARG A 39 -13.40 -0.11 12.04
CA ARG A 39 -12.81 1.15 11.58
C ARG A 39 -11.60 0.93 10.67
N PRO A 40 -11.25 1.93 9.83
CA PRO A 40 -9.97 1.93 9.12
C PRO A 40 -8.80 1.81 10.09
N TRP A 41 -7.79 1.03 9.70
CA TRP A 41 -6.57 0.82 10.47
C TRP A 41 -5.46 1.78 10.06
N VAL A 42 -4.70 2.22 11.06
CA VAL A 42 -3.45 2.95 10.92
C VAL A 42 -2.25 2.08 11.32
N SER A 43 -1.03 2.55 11.13
CA SER A 43 0.22 1.88 11.48
C SER A 43 0.23 1.32 12.91
N ALA A 44 -0.30 2.08 13.89
CA ALA A 44 -0.44 1.64 15.27
C ALA A 44 -1.35 0.40 15.44
N ASP A 45 -2.41 0.30 14.64
CA ASP A 45 -3.32 -0.85 14.67
C ASP A 45 -2.64 -2.09 14.08
N TYR A 46 -1.93 -1.95 12.96
CA TYR A 46 -1.14 -3.06 12.41
C TYR A 46 -0.07 -3.53 13.40
N HIS A 47 0.58 -2.61 14.10
CA HIS A 47 1.55 -2.94 15.13
C HIS A 47 0.91 -3.72 16.28
N GLN A 48 -0.24 -3.27 16.78
CA GLN A 48 -0.98 -3.97 17.83
C GLN A 48 -1.40 -5.38 17.38
N LEU A 49 -1.91 -5.51 16.14
CA LEU A 49 -2.25 -6.82 15.58
C LEU A 49 -1.02 -7.71 15.48
N LEU A 50 0.11 -7.20 14.98
CA LEU A 50 1.36 -7.95 14.84
C LEU A 50 1.80 -8.54 16.18
N LEU A 51 1.82 -7.75 17.25
CA LEU A 51 2.20 -8.23 18.59
C LEU A 51 1.25 -9.32 19.09
N ALA A 52 -0.06 -9.16 18.86
CA ALA A 52 -1.05 -10.17 19.21
C ALA A 52 -0.82 -11.48 18.43
N LEU A 53 -0.62 -11.40 17.12
CA LEU A 53 -0.42 -12.56 16.26
C LEU A 53 0.91 -13.27 16.52
N GLN A 54 2.00 -12.56 16.81
CA GLN A 54 3.27 -13.17 17.23
C GLN A 54 3.11 -14.03 18.48
N LYS A 55 2.34 -13.54 19.46
CA LYS A 55 2.06 -14.29 20.68
C LYS A 55 1.13 -15.48 20.43
N ILE A 56 0.18 -15.35 19.52
CA ILE A 56 -0.70 -16.46 19.13
C ILE A 56 0.09 -17.54 18.40
N ASP A 57 0.92 -17.17 17.43
CA ASP A 57 1.72 -18.10 16.63
C ASP A 57 2.68 -18.94 17.49
N THR A 58 3.25 -18.33 18.54
CA THR A 58 4.12 -19.04 19.50
C THR A 58 3.37 -19.94 20.48
N THR A 59 2.07 -19.70 20.73
CA THR A 59 1.28 -20.44 21.73
C THR A 59 0.30 -21.44 21.12
N GLN A 60 -0.14 -21.22 19.88
CA GLN A 60 -1.14 -22.02 19.19
C GLN A 60 -0.74 -22.21 17.73
N VAL A 61 -0.39 -23.45 17.39
CA VAL A 61 -0.01 -23.83 16.03
C VAL A 61 -1.18 -23.59 15.08
N ASN A 62 -0.89 -22.98 13.93
CA ASN A 62 -1.85 -22.74 12.86
C ASN A 62 -3.08 -21.88 13.25
N ALA A 63 -2.91 -20.96 14.20
CA ALA A 63 -3.97 -20.09 14.71
C ALA A 63 -3.95 -18.65 14.16
N LEU A 64 -3.21 -18.35 13.09
CA LEU A 64 -3.33 -17.06 12.41
C LEU A 64 -4.69 -16.89 11.70
N PRO A 65 -5.20 -15.65 11.59
CA PRO A 65 -6.46 -15.39 10.89
C PRO A 65 -6.48 -15.90 9.45
N ARG A 66 -7.55 -16.60 9.08
CA ARG A 66 -7.76 -17.15 7.73
C ARG A 66 -8.84 -16.38 7.00
N ARG A 67 -8.67 -16.16 5.70
CA ARG A 67 -9.64 -15.47 4.84
C ARG A 67 -10.99 -16.20 4.81
N SER A 68 -10.98 -17.53 4.79
CA SER A 68 -12.19 -18.36 4.74
C SER A 68 -12.75 -18.73 6.11
N GLY A 69 -12.12 -18.30 7.20
CA GLY A 69 -12.58 -18.65 8.55
C GLY A 69 -13.82 -17.85 8.93
N GLU A 70 -14.81 -18.50 9.53
CA GLU A 70 -16.06 -17.84 9.97
C GLU A 70 -15.78 -16.69 10.95
N PHE A 71 -14.90 -16.91 11.93
CA PHE A 71 -14.55 -15.92 12.96
C PHE A 71 -13.29 -15.11 12.65
N THR A 72 -12.41 -15.63 11.81
CA THR A 72 -11.12 -15.00 11.48
C THR A 72 -11.13 -14.26 10.14
N GLY A 73 -12.06 -14.59 9.26
CA GLY A 73 -12.28 -13.94 7.96
C GLY A 73 -12.50 -12.44 8.10
N PRO A 74 -13.32 -11.94 9.04
CA PRO A 74 -13.47 -10.50 9.25
C PRO A 74 -12.18 -9.80 9.69
N ILE A 75 -11.34 -10.44 10.51
CA ILE A 75 -10.04 -9.90 10.92
C ILE A 75 -9.11 -9.80 9.71
N TYR A 76 -9.00 -10.89 8.94
CA TYR A 76 -8.18 -10.89 7.72
C TYR A 76 -8.68 -9.88 6.69
N THR A 77 -9.99 -9.81 6.47
CA THR A 77 -10.62 -8.88 5.53
C THR A 77 -10.33 -7.44 5.91
N ARG A 78 -10.41 -7.09 7.20
CA ARG A 78 -10.00 -5.75 7.63
C ARG A 78 -8.51 -5.53 7.43
N MET A 79 -7.65 -6.51 7.72
CA MET A 79 -6.20 -6.39 7.57
C MET A 79 -5.76 -6.02 6.14
N VAL A 80 -6.50 -6.47 5.11
CA VAL A 80 -6.22 -6.16 3.69
C VAL A 80 -7.25 -5.22 3.06
N SER A 81 -8.01 -4.49 3.87
CA SER A 81 -9.10 -3.63 3.39
C SER A 81 -8.56 -2.32 2.79
N GLU A 82 -9.07 -1.94 1.61
CA GLU A 82 -8.72 -0.67 0.96
C GLU A 82 -9.10 0.56 1.80
N ASP A 83 -10.12 0.45 2.66
CA ASP A 83 -10.46 1.50 3.63
C ASP A 83 -9.28 1.95 4.48
N ASN A 84 -8.30 1.07 4.74
CA ASN A 84 -7.13 1.39 5.56
C ASN A 84 -6.18 2.39 4.86
N PHE A 85 -6.34 2.62 3.56
CA PHE A 85 -5.61 3.65 2.83
C PHE A 85 -6.16 5.06 3.05
N LYS A 86 -7.40 5.19 3.55
CA LYS A 86 -8.08 6.49 3.73
C LYS A 86 -7.25 7.54 4.48
N PRO A 87 -6.53 7.23 5.59
CA PRO A 87 -5.69 8.21 6.27
C PRO A 87 -4.57 8.77 5.38
N GLN A 88 -4.00 7.94 4.51
CA GLN A 88 -2.89 8.29 3.63
C GLN A 88 -3.35 8.99 2.34
N LEU A 89 -4.60 8.80 1.95
CA LEU A 89 -5.22 9.45 0.78
C LEU A 89 -5.96 10.74 1.16
N ASN A 90 -5.99 11.10 2.44
CA ASN A 90 -6.65 12.32 2.91
C ASN A 90 -5.85 13.57 2.53
N ILE A 91 -6.19 14.19 1.40
CA ILE A 91 -5.53 15.42 0.90
C ILE A 91 -5.57 16.61 1.86
N TYR A 92 -6.45 16.59 2.88
CA TYR A 92 -6.52 17.63 3.90
C TYR A 92 -5.51 17.43 5.04
N ALA A 93 -4.84 16.28 5.09
CA ALA A 93 -3.77 16.00 6.05
C ALA A 93 -2.39 16.42 5.49
N PRO A 94 -1.46 16.88 6.34
CA PRO A 94 -0.10 17.20 5.92
C PRO A 94 0.58 16.03 5.20
N LEU A 95 1.30 16.33 4.12
CA LEU A 95 1.93 15.33 3.26
C LEU A 95 2.95 14.49 4.01
N GLU A 96 3.73 15.10 4.90
CA GLU A 96 4.73 14.42 5.73
C GLU A 96 4.06 13.38 6.64
N LEU A 97 2.89 13.72 7.18
CA LEU A 97 2.11 12.81 8.03
C LEU A 97 1.61 11.61 7.21
N ARG A 98 1.06 11.86 6.01
CA ARG A 98 0.60 10.80 5.11
C ARG A 98 1.74 9.88 4.66
N GLN A 99 2.90 10.45 4.32
CA GLN A 99 4.06 9.70 3.87
C GLN A 99 4.66 8.84 4.99
N ASN A 100 4.79 9.38 6.20
CA ASN A 100 5.26 8.63 7.36
C ASN A 100 4.32 7.47 7.68
N GLU A 101 3.01 7.74 7.70
CA GLU A 101 2.00 6.71 7.91
C GLU A 101 2.06 5.59 6.85
N ALA A 102 2.22 5.95 5.57
CA ALA A 102 2.36 4.97 4.48
C ALA A 102 3.63 4.10 4.64
N ARG A 103 4.75 4.70 5.06
CA ARG A 103 6.00 3.97 5.36
C ARG A 103 5.83 3.02 6.55
N ASP A 104 5.23 3.49 7.63
CA ASP A 104 5.07 2.71 8.85
C ASP A 104 4.12 1.54 8.64
N VAL A 105 3.02 1.74 7.91
CA VAL A 105 2.13 0.64 7.51
C VAL A 105 2.88 -0.39 6.67
N LEU A 106 3.67 0.04 5.67
CA LEU A 106 4.45 -0.89 4.84
C LEU A 106 5.46 -1.70 5.67
N PHE A 107 6.07 -1.08 6.68
CA PHE A 107 6.95 -1.77 7.62
C PHE A 107 6.19 -2.83 8.44
N GLN A 108 5.03 -2.48 9.01
CA GLN A 108 4.24 -3.46 9.77
C GLN A 108 3.74 -4.61 8.88
N LEU A 109 3.34 -4.32 7.63
CA LEU A 109 2.91 -5.35 6.67
C LEU A 109 4.04 -6.33 6.36
N LYS A 110 5.28 -5.85 6.20
CA LYS A 110 6.44 -6.73 6.02
C LYS A 110 6.61 -7.70 7.19
N GLU A 111 6.46 -7.23 8.42
CA GLU A 111 6.57 -8.09 9.60
C GLU A 111 5.37 -9.04 9.74
N LEU A 112 4.17 -8.60 9.37
CA LEU A 112 2.99 -9.47 9.29
C LEU A 112 3.18 -10.57 8.25
N MET A 113 3.69 -10.25 7.04
CA MET A 113 3.98 -11.26 6.02
C MET A 113 4.93 -12.33 6.54
N ARG A 114 5.93 -11.99 7.36
CA ARG A 114 6.85 -12.99 7.95
C ARG A 114 6.15 -14.01 8.84
N LEU A 115 4.98 -13.71 9.40
CA LEU A 115 4.17 -14.68 10.15
C LEU A 115 3.40 -15.62 9.22
N TYR A 116 2.93 -15.11 8.09
CA TYR A 116 2.11 -15.88 7.15
C TYR A 116 2.94 -16.73 6.17
N PHE A 117 4.19 -16.37 5.92
CA PHE A 117 5.11 -17.12 5.08
C PHE A 117 5.97 -18.09 5.90
N ASP A 118 5.81 -19.39 5.66
CA ASP A 118 6.76 -20.41 6.11
C ASP A 118 7.62 -20.89 4.94
N PHE A 119 8.79 -20.28 4.76
CA PHE A 119 9.71 -20.63 3.67
C PHE A 119 10.31 -22.05 3.76
N LYS A 120 10.12 -22.76 4.89
CA LYS A 120 10.57 -24.14 5.07
C LYS A 120 9.46 -25.14 4.77
N ALA A 121 8.21 -24.71 4.71
CA ALA A 121 7.09 -25.58 4.44
C ALA A 121 7.10 -26.08 2.99
N ALA A 122 6.81 -27.38 2.80
CA ALA A 122 6.62 -27.94 1.46
C ALA A 122 5.40 -27.33 0.76
N GLN A 123 4.37 -26.98 1.53
CA GLN A 123 3.15 -26.27 1.12
C GLN A 123 2.83 -25.22 2.17
N GLN A 124 2.48 -24.00 1.72
CA GLN A 124 2.19 -22.89 2.61
C GLN A 124 0.89 -23.14 3.39
N PRO A 125 0.90 -23.14 4.73
CA PRO A 125 -0.31 -23.34 5.53
C PRO A 125 -1.32 -22.19 5.38
N TYR A 126 -0.84 -21.01 5.00
CA TYR A 126 -1.58 -19.77 4.80
C TYR A 126 -1.38 -19.19 3.41
N GLY A 127 -1.29 -20.05 2.38
CA GLY A 127 -0.91 -19.63 1.02
C GLY A 127 -1.77 -18.49 0.46
N ALA A 128 -3.09 -18.61 0.56
CA ALA A 128 -4.02 -17.57 0.10
C ALA A 128 -3.83 -16.25 0.85
N GLU A 129 -3.69 -16.34 2.18
CA GLU A 129 -3.54 -15.16 3.04
C GLU A 129 -2.20 -14.45 2.83
N ALA A 130 -1.13 -15.21 2.64
CA ALA A 130 0.22 -14.71 2.37
C ALA A 130 0.28 -13.96 1.03
N LEU A 131 -0.29 -14.54 -0.04
CA LEU A 131 -0.37 -13.87 -1.35
C LEU A 131 -1.30 -12.64 -1.33
N GLY A 132 -2.40 -12.69 -0.57
CA GLY A 132 -3.27 -11.54 -0.37
C GLY A 132 -2.57 -10.38 0.37
N LEU A 133 -1.78 -10.69 1.41
CA LEU A 133 -0.96 -9.69 2.10
C LEU A 133 0.13 -9.11 1.20
N MET A 134 0.74 -9.92 0.33
CA MET A 134 1.71 -9.44 -0.65
C MET A 134 1.06 -8.49 -1.66
N THR A 135 -0.13 -8.83 -2.15
CA THR A 135 -0.92 -7.96 -3.04
C THR A 135 -1.25 -6.62 -2.36
N TYR A 136 -1.71 -6.68 -1.10
CA TYR A 136 -2.00 -5.48 -0.32
C TYR A 136 -0.75 -4.62 -0.06
N SER A 137 0.40 -5.25 0.21
CA SER A 137 1.69 -4.57 0.38
C SER A 137 2.16 -3.88 -0.90
N MET A 138 1.93 -4.49 -2.06
CA MET A 138 2.21 -3.87 -3.37
C MET A 138 1.35 -2.62 -3.60
N ARG A 139 0.05 -2.68 -3.27
CA ARG A 139 -0.84 -1.51 -3.35
C ARG A 139 -0.42 -0.40 -2.38
N GLN A 140 -0.03 -0.76 -1.17
CA GLN A 140 0.53 0.18 -0.18
C GLN A 140 1.82 0.85 -0.69
N GLN A 141 2.69 0.11 -1.38
CA GLN A 141 3.89 0.66 -2.01
C GLN A 141 3.57 1.65 -3.15
N ALA A 142 2.50 1.42 -3.91
CA ALA A 142 2.06 2.34 -4.96
C ALA A 142 1.58 3.69 -4.37
N ILE A 143 0.84 3.63 -3.27
CA ILE A 143 0.44 4.83 -2.51
C ILE A 143 1.68 5.58 -2.01
N LEU A 144 2.64 4.87 -1.42
CA LEU A 144 3.89 5.50 -0.95
C LEU A 144 4.66 6.18 -2.09
N PHE A 145 4.67 5.60 -3.29
CA PHE A 145 5.28 6.25 -4.46
C PHE A 145 4.53 7.51 -4.89
N THR A 146 3.21 7.46 -4.95
CA THR A 146 2.38 8.64 -5.25
C THR A 146 2.70 9.78 -4.29
N LEU A 147 2.76 9.51 -2.98
CA LEU A 147 3.11 10.48 -1.95
C LEU A 147 4.57 10.97 -2.08
N THR A 148 5.48 10.10 -2.50
CA THR A 148 6.89 10.45 -2.73
C THR A 148 7.05 11.39 -3.91
N VAL A 149 6.30 11.17 -4.99
CA VAL A 149 6.26 12.07 -6.15
C VAL A 149 5.63 13.41 -5.76
N GLU A 150 4.51 13.39 -5.05
CA GLU A 150 3.87 14.61 -4.52
C GLU A 150 4.88 15.42 -3.69
N PHE A 151 5.61 14.77 -2.78
CA PHE A 151 6.63 15.42 -1.96
C PHE A 151 7.79 15.95 -2.79
N TRP A 152 8.25 15.20 -3.79
CA TRP A 152 9.33 15.66 -4.67
C TRP A 152 8.97 16.95 -5.40
N MET A 153 7.71 17.10 -5.82
CA MET A 153 7.21 18.27 -6.53
C MET A 153 7.07 19.51 -5.64
N THR A 154 7.09 19.38 -4.31
CA THR A 154 7.07 20.53 -3.39
C THR A 154 8.47 21.04 -3.04
N LEU A 155 9.53 20.26 -3.32
CA LEU A 155 10.91 20.63 -3.03
C LEU A 155 11.44 21.72 -3.98
N SER A 156 12.31 22.58 -3.47
CA SER A 156 13.07 23.52 -4.30
C SER A 156 14.10 22.80 -5.19
N GLU A 157 14.54 23.41 -6.29
CA GLU A 157 15.57 22.83 -7.18
C GLU A 157 16.86 22.45 -6.42
N LYS A 158 17.26 23.25 -5.42
CA LYS A 158 18.41 22.98 -4.55
C LYS A 158 18.22 21.73 -3.71
N GLU A 159 16.99 21.47 -3.24
CA GLU A 159 16.67 20.29 -2.45
C GLU A 159 16.52 19.05 -3.32
N GLN A 160 15.93 19.17 -4.51
CA GLN A 160 15.82 18.07 -5.46
C GLN A 160 17.20 17.56 -5.92
N THR A 161 18.20 18.44 -5.97
CA THR A 161 19.58 18.10 -6.32
C THR A 161 20.45 17.74 -5.11
N SER A 162 19.90 17.82 -3.89
CA SER A 162 20.63 17.43 -2.68
C SER A 162 20.93 15.94 -2.70
N GLN A 163 22.19 15.60 -2.44
CA GLN A 163 22.65 14.21 -2.43
C GLN A 163 21.84 13.34 -1.43
N ILE A 164 21.47 13.90 -0.28
CA ILE A 164 20.69 13.18 0.74
C ILE A 164 19.30 12.83 0.21
N ARG A 165 18.65 13.76 -0.52
CA ARG A 165 17.30 13.55 -1.08
C ARG A 165 17.33 12.54 -2.21
N LEU A 166 18.32 12.64 -3.10
CA LEU A 166 18.53 11.70 -4.19
C LEU A 166 18.84 10.29 -3.66
N GLN A 167 19.67 10.17 -2.62
CA GLN A 167 19.95 8.89 -1.98
C GLN A 167 18.69 8.28 -1.36
N GLY A 168 17.92 9.04 -0.58
CA GLY A 168 16.67 8.55 0.00
C GLY A 168 15.64 8.10 -1.05
N LEU A 169 15.55 8.82 -2.19
CA LEU A 169 14.72 8.41 -3.32
C LEU A 169 15.23 7.10 -3.97
N GLN A 170 16.54 6.95 -4.15
CA GLN A 170 17.15 5.73 -4.68
C GLN A 170 16.89 4.52 -3.78
N GLU A 171 17.06 4.67 -2.46
CA GLU A 171 16.78 3.62 -1.47
C GLU A 171 15.30 3.20 -1.49
N THR A 172 14.38 4.18 -1.62
CA THR A 172 12.95 3.92 -1.73
C THR A 172 12.60 3.14 -3.00
N LYS A 173 13.18 3.54 -4.14
CA LYS A 173 13.02 2.82 -5.41
C LYS A 173 13.62 1.40 -5.38
N ALA A 174 14.76 1.22 -4.73
CA ALA A 174 15.40 -0.08 -4.57
C ALA A 174 14.55 -1.02 -3.69
N ALA A 175 14.00 -0.53 -2.58
CA ALA A 175 13.11 -1.33 -1.73
C ALA A 175 11.85 -1.79 -2.49
N ALA A 176 11.25 -0.90 -3.28
CA ALA A 176 10.10 -1.24 -4.11
C ALA A 176 10.45 -2.21 -5.24
N ALA A 177 11.63 -2.07 -5.85
CA ALA A 177 12.14 -3.00 -6.85
C ALA A 177 12.27 -4.43 -6.27
N MET A 178 12.82 -4.56 -5.06
CA MET A 178 12.90 -5.83 -4.36
C MET A 178 11.50 -6.42 -4.09
N LEU A 179 10.56 -5.60 -3.60
CA LEU A 179 9.19 -6.05 -3.33
C LEU A 179 8.51 -6.54 -4.60
N THR A 180 8.61 -5.76 -5.68
CA THR A 180 7.99 -6.06 -6.99
C THR A 180 8.56 -7.33 -7.60
N SER A 181 9.88 -7.49 -7.57
CA SER A 181 10.54 -8.69 -8.10
C SER A 181 10.15 -9.93 -7.30
N SER A 182 10.17 -9.84 -5.97
CA SER A 182 9.78 -10.95 -5.08
C SER A 182 8.31 -11.35 -5.28
N ALA A 183 7.43 -10.37 -5.56
CA ALA A 183 6.03 -10.63 -5.84
C ALA A 183 5.84 -11.53 -7.09
N LEU A 184 6.59 -11.28 -8.17
CA LEU A 184 6.55 -12.15 -9.34
C LEU A 184 7.15 -13.54 -9.06
N ASP A 185 8.19 -13.63 -8.24
CA ASP A 185 8.83 -14.92 -7.94
C ASP A 185 7.91 -15.90 -7.22
N TYR A 186 6.95 -15.41 -6.44
CA TYR A 186 5.95 -16.27 -5.81
C TYR A 186 5.05 -17.00 -6.81
N LEU A 187 4.87 -16.48 -8.03
CA LEU A 187 4.18 -17.21 -9.10
C LEU A 187 4.93 -18.49 -9.47
N GLY A 188 6.26 -18.50 -9.38
CA GLY A 188 7.07 -19.69 -9.65
C GLY A 188 6.99 -20.78 -8.58
N LEU A 189 6.39 -20.52 -7.42
CA LEU A 189 6.34 -21.44 -6.28
C LEU A 189 5.15 -22.41 -6.35
N THR A 190 4.94 -23.05 -7.51
CA THR A 190 3.76 -23.89 -7.80
C THR A 190 3.61 -25.13 -6.92
N ARG A 191 4.69 -25.56 -6.24
CA ARG A 191 4.65 -26.64 -5.24
C ARG A 191 4.18 -26.16 -3.87
N GLN A 192 4.45 -24.90 -3.55
CA GLN A 192 4.17 -24.34 -2.23
C GLN A 192 2.78 -23.71 -2.15
N PHE A 193 2.25 -23.19 -3.25
CA PHE A 193 0.94 -22.54 -3.32
C PHE A 193 -0.04 -23.33 -4.17
N ASN A 194 -1.32 -23.29 -3.81
CA ASN A 194 -2.37 -23.91 -4.61
C ASN A 194 -2.54 -23.16 -5.93
N ARG A 195 -3.01 -23.90 -6.94
CA ARG A 195 -3.27 -23.33 -8.27
C ARG A 195 -4.23 -22.14 -8.21
N GLU A 196 -5.35 -22.29 -7.52
CA GLU A 196 -6.39 -21.25 -7.44
C GLU A 196 -5.85 -19.94 -6.83
N ASP A 197 -5.02 -20.05 -5.79
CA ASP A 197 -4.39 -18.92 -5.12
C ASP A 197 -3.43 -18.20 -6.08
N LEU A 198 -2.61 -18.95 -6.84
CA LEU A 198 -1.68 -18.39 -7.82
C LEU A 198 -2.39 -17.74 -9.01
N VAL A 199 -3.50 -18.31 -9.47
CA VAL A 199 -4.31 -17.72 -10.53
C VAL A 199 -4.90 -16.40 -10.09
N LEU A 200 -5.55 -16.35 -8.91
CA LEU A 200 -6.08 -15.10 -8.37
C LEU A 200 -4.97 -14.06 -8.16
N TYR A 201 -3.84 -14.48 -7.58
CA TYR A 201 -2.70 -13.62 -7.33
C TYR A 201 -2.13 -13.01 -8.61
N SER A 202 -1.97 -13.82 -9.67
CA SER A 202 -1.49 -13.34 -10.97
C SER A 202 -2.41 -12.28 -11.61
N ALA A 203 -3.74 -12.44 -11.44
CA ALA A 203 -4.71 -11.47 -11.94
C ALA A 203 -4.65 -10.14 -11.17
N GLU A 204 -4.45 -10.20 -9.85
CA GLU A 204 -4.27 -8.99 -9.03
C GLU A 204 -2.94 -8.28 -9.31
N LEU A 205 -1.85 -9.04 -9.49
CA LEU A 205 -0.56 -8.47 -9.89
C LEU A 205 -0.63 -7.76 -11.24
N ALA A 206 -1.35 -8.33 -12.23
CA ALA A 206 -1.51 -7.71 -13.54
C ALA A 206 -2.18 -6.33 -13.47
N LYS A 207 -3.08 -6.11 -12.51
CA LYS A 207 -3.72 -4.80 -12.29
C LYS A 207 -2.78 -3.80 -11.61
N LEU A 208 -1.94 -4.26 -10.69
CA LEU A 208 -1.10 -3.40 -9.84
C LEU A 208 0.25 -3.04 -10.47
N LEU A 209 0.83 -3.95 -11.24
CA LEU A 209 2.18 -3.79 -11.78
C LEU A 209 2.37 -2.55 -12.67
N PRO A 210 1.41 -2.16 -13.55
CA PRO A 210 1.57 -0.95 -14.36
C PRO A 210 1.84 0.32 -13.55
N GLU A 211 1.13 0.51 -12.43
CA GLU A 211 1.28 1.67 -11.56
C GLU A 211 2.64 1.70 -10.86
N LEU A 212 3.13 0.54 -10.43
CA LEU A 212 4.45 0.44 -9.77
C LEU A 212 5.60 0.56 -10.77
N PHE A 213 5.44 -0.02 -11.95
CA PHE A 213 6.49 -0.21 -12.94
C PHE A 213 7.14 1.11 -13.37
N VAL A 214 6.34 2.17 -13.57
CA VAL A 214 6.84 3.50 -13.99
C VAL A 214 7.84 4.11 -13.00
N HIS A 215 7.75 3.75 -11.71
CA HIS A 215 8.59 4.30 -10.66
C HIS A 215 9.91 3.55 -10.45
N LEU A 216 10.04 2.34 -11.01
CA LEU A 216 11.18 1.47 -10.78
C LEU A 216 12.44 1.92 -11.54
N PRO A 217 13.64 1.56 -11.07
CA PRO A 217 14.89 1.77 -11.82
C PRO A 217 14.88 1.09 -13.21
N ALA A 218 15.60 1.66 -14.17
CA ALA A 218 15.56 1.20 -15.57
C ALA A 218 16.05 -0.24 -15.76
N ASP A 219 17.10 -0.63 -15.05
CA ASP A 219 17.64 -1.99 -15.02
C ASP A 219 16.62 -2.99 -14.46
N VAL A 220 15.91 -2.61 -13.39
CA VAL A 220 14.86 -3.42 -12.77
C VAL A 220 13.66 -3.56 -13.72
N ARG A 221 13.25 -2.50 -14.41
CA ARG A 221 12.18 -2.56 -15.41
C ARG A 221 12.49 -3.58 -16.52
N GLY A 222 13.73 -3.59 -17.03
CA GLY A 222 14.17 -4.58 -18.01
C GLY A 222 14.09 -6.02 -17.49
N GLN A 223 14.54 -6.25 -16.25
CA GLN A 223 14.45 -7.57 -15.59
C GLN A 223 13.00 -8.01 -15.38
N LEU A 224 12.12 -7.10 -14.96
CA LEU A 224 10.69 -7.36 -14.78
C LEU A 224 10.01 -7.74 -16.10
N LEU A 225 10.28 -7.01 -17.17
CA LEU A 225 9.75 -7.35 -18.50
C LEU A 225 10.17 -8.75 -18.93
N ALA A 226 11.44 -9.09 -18.77
CA ALA A 226 11.94 -10.44 -19.08
C ALA A 226 11.26 -11.50 -18.21
N ARG A 227 11.05 -11.22 -16.92
CA ARG A 227 10.41 -12.14 -15.98
C ARG A 227 8.93 -12.36 -16.31
N VAL A 228 8.19 -11.29 -16.61
CA VAL A 228 6.78 -11.39 -17.04
C VAL A 228 6.67 -12.15 -18.34
N GLY A 229 7.57 -11.92 -19.31
CA GLY A 229 7.62 -12.68 -20.56
C GLY A 229 7.89 -14.18 -20.32
N GLU A 230 8.85 -14.50 -19.46
CA GLU A 230 9.13 -15.91 -19.10
C GLU A 230 7.90 -16.58 -18.47
N LEU A 231 7.21 -15.89 -17.55
CA LEU A 231 5.99 -16.41 -16.92
C LEU A 231 4.86 -16.57 -17.95
N ALA A 232 4.71 -15.64 -18.89
CA ALA A 232 3.73 -15.73 -19.97
C ALA A 232 3.97 -16.96 -20.86
N ASP A 233 5.23 -17.29 -21.14
CA ASP A 233 5.58 -18.39 -22.03
C ASP A 233 5.56 -19.77 -21.32
N LYS A 234 6.14 -19.82 -20.11
CA LYS A 234 6.56 -21.09 -19.50
C LYS A 234 5.84 -21.46 -18.22
N HIS A 235 5.04 -20.56 -17.63
CA HIS A 235 4.39 -20.87 -16.35
C HIS A 235 3.48 -22.10 -16.49
N GLN A 236 3.43 -22.95 -15.47
CA GLN A 236 2.72 -24.24 -15.53
C GLN A 236 1.22 -24.08 -15.81
N TYR A 237 0.59 -23.09 -15.19
CA TYR A 237 -0.85 -22.83 -15.29
C TYR A 237 -1.17 -21.86 -16.43
N SER A 238 -2.12 -22.23 -17.29
CA SER A 238 -2.55 -21.46 -18.47
C SER A 238 -3.14 -20.11 -18.12
N GLU A 239 -3.87 -20.00 -17.01
CA GLU A 239 -4.50 -18.75 -16.59
C GLU A 239 -3.45 -17.73 -16.15
N VAL A 240 -2.41 -18.17 -15.44
CA VAL A 240 -1.27 -17.31 -15.08
C VAL A 240 -0.52 -16.88 -16.34
N ARG A 241 -0.30 -17.80 -17.29
CA ARG A 241 0.29 -17.45 -18.60
C ARG A 241 -0.52 -16.37 -19.31
N GLY A 242 -1.85 -16.53 -19.37
CA GLY A 242 -2.77 -15.54 -19.96
C GLY A 242 -2.65 -14.18 -19.29
N ASN A 243 -2.74 -14.12 -17.95
CA ASN A 243 -2.63 -12.86 -17.21
C ASN A 243 -1.28 -12.15 -17.45
N MET A 244 -0.18 -12.90 -17.54
CA MET A 244 1.14 -12.33 -17.81
C MET A 244 1.31 -11.92 -19.28
N ALA A 245 0.73 -12.67 -20.21
CA ALA A 245 0.71 -12.34 -21.64
C ALA A 245 -0.07 -11.06 -21.91
N ASP A 246 -1.18 -10.84 -21.20
CA ASP A 246 -1.97 -9.60 -21.28
C ASP A 246 -1.26 -8.41 -20.62
N LEU A 247 -0.53 -8.65 -19.52
CA LEU A 247 0.23 -7.62 -18.82
C LEU A 247 1.45 -7.12 -19.61
N LEU A 248 2.18 -8.03 -20.26
CA LEU A 248 3.43 -7.73 -20.94
C LEU A 248 3.35 -6.54 -21.92
N PRO A 249 2.40 -6.48 -22.88
CA PRO A 249 2.31 -5.36 -23.81
C PRO A 249 2.03 -4.02 -23.11
N VAL A 250 1.30 -4.03 -21.99
CA VAL A 250 1.06 -2.82 -21.19
C VAL A 250 2.37 -2.30 -20.60
N LEU A 251 3.17 -3.16 -20.00
CA LEU A 251 4.46 -2.76 -19.42
C LEU A 251 5.46 -2.32 -20.49
N VAL A 252 5.48 -2.97 -21.66
CA VAL A 252 6.30 -2.55 -22.80
C VAL A 252 5.89 -1.17 -23.29
N GLY A 253 4.58 -0.89 -23.39
CA GLY A 253 4.08 0.43 -23.76
C GLY A 253 4.51 1.52 -22.77
N ILE A 254 4.44 1.25 -21.46
CA ILE A 254 4.92 2.18 -20.42
C ILE A 254 6.43 2.39 -20.54
N GLN A 255 7.22 1.33 -20.75
CA GLN A 255 8.67 1.44 -20.91
C GLN A 255 9.04 2.33 -22.11
N GLN A 256 8.35 2.15 -23.25
CA GLN A 256 8.55 2.96 -24.44
C GLN A 256 8.22 4.44 -24.20
N ASP A 257 7.12 4.74 -23.49
CA ASP A 257 6.76 6.12 -23.15
C ASP A 257 7.79 6.76 -22.20
N VAL A 258 8.23 6.03 -21.17
CA VAL A 258 9.28 6.50 -20.25
C VAL A 258 10.58 6.80 -20.99
N ASP A 259 11.02 5.90 -21.87
CA ASP A 259 12.25 6.12 -22.66
C ASP A 259 12.09 7.32 -23.61
N ALA A 260 10.94 7.48 -24.24
CA ALA A 260 10.64 8.64 -25.08
C ALA A 260 10.65 9.95 -24.27
N GLN A 261 10.13 9.96 -23.04
CA GLN A 261 10.16 11.12 -22.17
C GLN A 261 11.58 11.45 -21.70
N LEU A 262 12.39 10.45 -21.34
CA LEU A 262 13.78 10.64 -20.93
C LEU A 262 14.70 11.10 -22.08
N ALA A 263 14.38 10.72 -23.32
CA ALA A 263 15.10 11.16 -24.51
C ALA A 263 14.73 12.58 -24.97
N ARG A 264 13.63 13.17 -24.47
CA ARG A 264 13.25 14.55 -24.81
C ARG A 264 14.25 15.54 -24.23
N PRO A 265 14.75 16.52 -25.03
CA PRO A 265 15.58 17.60 -24.51
C PRO A 265 14.82 18.35 -23.41
N ALA A 266 15.51 18.70 -22.32
CA ALA A 266 14.91 19.51 -21.26
C ALA A 266 14.36 20.82 -21.88
N PRO A 267 13.09 21.18 -21.63
CA PRO A 267 12.53 22.39 -22.18
C PRO A 267 13.38 23.59 -21.75
N ALA A 268 13.83 24.40 -22.72
CA ALA A 268 14.57 25.62 -22.45
C ALA A 268 13.71 26.52 -21.56
N LYS A 269 14.17 26.75 -20.32
CA LYS A 269 13.46 27.57 -19.34
C LYS A 269 13.38 29.00 -19.90
N PRO A 270 12.18 29.58 -20.11
CA PRO A 270 12.09 30.99 -20.48
C PRO A 270 12.74 31.80 -19.34
N ALA A 271 13.65 32.69 -19.71
CA ALA A 271 14.29 33.60 -18.76
C ALA A 271 13.19 34.30 -17.95
N GLN A 272 13.21 34.16 -16.63
CA GLN A 272 12.29 34.89 -15.78
C GLN A 272 12.48 36.38 -16.07
N PRO A 273 11.40 37.13 -16.40
CA PRO A 273 11.49 38.58 -16.47
C PRO A 273 12.03 39.05 -15.12
N ALA A 274 13.11 39.84 -15.15
CA ALA A 274 13.61 40.48 -13.94
C ALA A 274 12.43 41.23 -13.29
N LEU A 275 12.12 40.88 -12.03
CA LEU A 275 11.08 41.56 -11.28
C LEU A 275 11.55 43.00 -11.10
N ASP A 276 11.01 43.92 -11.90
CA ASP A 276 11.31 45.33 -11.80
C ASP A 276 10.63 45.90 -10.56
N LEU A 277 11.42 46.10 -9.50
CA LEU A 277 11.00 46.69 -8.23
C LEU A 277 11.12 48.23 -8.24
N SER A 278 11.21 48.85 -9.41
CA SER A 278 11.25 50.31 -9.52
C SER A 278 9.96 50.92 -8.96
N VAL A 279 10.12 51.73 -7.91
CA VAL A 279 9.03 52.51 -7.30
C VAL A 279 8.53 53.52 -8.34
N PRO A 280 7.20 53.60 -8.61
CA PRO A 280 6.66 54.59 -9.54
C PRO A 280 7.03 56.01 -9.08
N PRO A 281 7.45 56.91 -9.99
CA PRO A 281 7.78 58.28 -9.62
C PRO A 281 6.55 58.96 -9.03
N ALA A 282 6.72 59.55 -7.84
CA ALA A 282 5.69 60.28 -7.14
C ALA A 282 5.11 61.37 -8.07
N ALA A 283 3.83 61.22 -8.42
CA ALA A 283 3.11 62.24 -9.15
C ALA A 283 3.15 63.54 -8.34
N SER A 284 3.88 64.52 -8.84
CA SER A 284 3.90 65.87 -8.28
C SER A 284 2.50 66.47 -8.51
N ALA A 285 1.73 66.58 -7.43
CA ALA A 285 0.47 67.32 -7.43
C ALA A 285 0.77 68.79 -7.76
N LYS A 286 0.14 69.29 -8.83
CA LYS A 286 -0.03 70.72 -9.09
C LYS A 286 -1.27 71.21 -8.37
#